data_AF-A0A7W5A4U4-F1
#
_entry.id   AF-A0A7W5A4U4-F1
#
_cell.length_a   1.000
_cell.length_b   1.000
_cell.length_c   1.000
_cell.angle_alpha   90.00
_cell.angle_beta   90.00
_cell.angle_gamma   90.00
#
_symmetry.space_group_name_H-M   'P 1'
#
loop_
_entity.id
_entity.type
_entity.pdbx_description
1 polymer ?
#
loop_
_entity_poly.entity_id
_entity_poly.type
_entity_poly.pdbx_seq_one_letter_code
_entity_poly.pdbx_strand_id
1 'polypeptide(L)'
;MSETDYCELCDLPRSQCIHGRPPAPPAPAPVKKPTTRVRKTTTSSTAAAPKVVTKSAPRKWTPPAAFAPLILEILADAGGSMPADDVLDELETQLGDSLLPGDFETTPEGELRWRYAARRARQTLLSDGQMTKGSPGVWQLP
;
A
#
# COMPACT_ATOMS: atom_id res chain seq x y z
N MET A 1 48.03 9.21 26.35
CA MET A 1 47.96 7.74 26.19
C MET A 1 46.59 7.31 26.69
N SER A 2 45.58 7.32 25.83
CA SER A 2 44.24 6.78 26.13
C SER A 2 44.00 5.58 25.22
N GLU A 3 44.66 4.48 25.57
CA GLU A 3 44.36 3.14 25.06
C GLU A 3 43.06 2.67 25.72
N THR A 4 41.98 2.57 24.94
CA THR A 4 40.84 1.61 25.09
C THR A 4 39.62 2.04 24.26
N ASP A 5 39.83 2.46 23.00
CA ASP A 5 38.71 2.69 22.05
C ASP A 5 38.49 1.52 21.07
N TYR A 6 39.24 0.43 21.24
CA TYR A 6 39.11 -0.79 20.45
C TYR A 6 38.39 -1.87 21.26
N CYS A 7 37.51 -2.61 20.59
CA CYS A 7 36.73 -3.66 21.22
C CYS A 7 37.53 -4.97 21.29
N GLU A 8 37.78 -5.48 22.48
CA GLU A 8 38.63 -6.66 22.72
C GLU A 8 38.13 -7.97 22.10
N LEU A 9 36.87 -8.03 21.65
CA LEU A 9 36.29 -9.21 21.00
C LEU A 9 36.45 -9.23 19.47
N CYS A 10 36.55 -8.05 18.84
CA CYS A 10 36.57 -7.90 17.39
C CYS A 10 37.78 -7.09 16.89
N ASP A 11 38.60 -6.54 17.79
CA ASP A 11 39.76 -5.67 17.56
C ASP A 11 39.49 -4.47 16.61
N LEU A 12 38.21 -4.07 16.49
CA LEU A 12 37.76 -2.90 15.73
C LEU A 12 37.52 -1.70 16.66
N PRO A 13 37.60 -0.45 16.13
CA PRO A 13 37.18 0.74 16.86
C PRO A 13 35.73 0.61 17.33
N ARG A 14 35.42 0.98 18.58
CA ARG A 14 34.08 0.81 19.20
C ARG A 14 32.96 1.45 18.39
N SER A 15 33.24 2.54 17.68
CA SER A 15 32.27 3.25 16.83
C SER A 15 31.77 2.42 15.63
N GLN A 16 32.56 1.41 15.23
CA GLN A 16 32.32 0.59 14.05
C GLN A 16 32.05 -0.88 14.38
N CYS A 17 32.32 -1.32 15.62
CA CYS A 17 32.02 -2.69 16.04
C CYS A 17 30.55 -2.82 16.52
N ILE A 18 29.88 -3.89 16.09
CA ILE A 18 28.52 -4.24 16.50
C ILE A 18 28.37 -4.35 18.03
N HIS A 19 29.44 -4.75 18.73
CA HIS A 19 29.47 -4.92 20.18
C HIS A 19 29.59 -3.60 20.96
N GLY A 20 29.97 -2.50 20.29
CA GLY A 20 30.29 -1.21 20.92
C GLY A 20 29.23 -0.13 20.77
N ARG A 21 28.09 -0.41 20.12
CA ARG A 21 27.05 0.59 19.87
C ARG A 21 26.07 0.63 21.04
N PRO A 22 26.08 1.67 21.91
CA PRO A 22 25.03 1.81 22.90
C PRO A 22 23.69 1.98 22.16
N PRO A 23 22.58 1.40 22.67
CA PRO A 23 21.27 1.58 22.05
C PRO A 23 20.95 3.08 22.03
N ALA A 24 20.46 3.56 20.89
CA ALA A 24 20.06 4.95 20.74
C ALA A 24 19.03 5.30 21.83
N PRO A 25 19.16 6.44 22.53
CA PRO A 25 18.15 6.85 23.49
C PRO A 25 16.80 7.01 22.77
N PRO A 26 15.68 6.63 23.40
CA PRO A 26 14.37 6.78 22.79
C PRO A 26 14.12 8.26 22.46
N ALA A 27 13.80 8.54 21.20
CA ALA A 27 13.46 9.88 20.76
C ALA A 27 12.29 10.43 21.62
N PRO A 28 12.32 11.71 22.04
CA PRO A 28 11.22 12.30 22.78
C PRO A 28 9.95 12.29 21.92
N ALA A 29 8.87 11.76 22.48
CA ALA A 29 7.57 11.66 21.83
C ALA A 29 7.11 13.04 21.31
N PRO A 30 6.55 13.13 20.08
CA PRO A 30 6.01 14.39 19.58
C PRO A 30 4.77 14.77 20.39
N VAL A 31 4.90 15.85 21.17
CA VAL A 31 3.80 16.50 21.88
C VAL A 31 2.79 17.01 20.85
N LYS A 32 1.67 16.30 20.69
CA LYS A 32 0.55 16.74 19.85
C LYS A 32 -0.14 17.92 20.53
N LYS A 33 -0.04 19.11 19.94
CA LYS A 33 -0.85 20.27 20.33
C LYS A 33 -2.33 19.98 19.98
N PRO A 34 -3.29 20.14 20.89
CA PRO A 34 -4.70 19.95 20.57
C PRO A 34 -5.19 21.12 19.72
N THR A 35 -5.39 20.88 18.42
CA THR A 35 -6.21 21.76 17.60
C THR A 35 -7.67 21.40 17.83
N THR A 36 -8.41 22.31 18.47
CA THR A 36 -9.86 22.24 18.63
C THR A 36 -10.52 22.39 17.26
N ARG A 37 -10.70 21.27 16.56
CA ARG A 37 -11.48 21.23 15.32
C ARG A 37 -12.97 21.15 15.66
N VAL A 38 -13.67 22.27 15.43
CA VAL A 38 -15.13 22.39 15.54
C VAL A 38 -15.80 21.27 14.76
N ARG A 39 -16.50 20.39 15.48
CA ARG A 39 -17.29 19.28 14.94
C ARG A 39 -18.59 19.85 14.38
N LYS A 40 -18.68 20.05 13.06
CA LYS A 40 -19.96 20.33 12.40
C LYS A 40 -20.74 19.02 12.32
N THR A 41 -21.71 18.87 13.21
CA THR A 41 -22.72 17.80 13.19
C THR A 41 -23.60 17.98 11.96
N THR A 42 -23.53 17.07 11.00
CA THR A 42 -24.60 16.87 10.01
C THR A 42 -25.26 15.54 10.30
N THR A 43 -26.28 15.59 11.15
CA THR A 43 -27.36 14.60 11.17
C THR A 43 -28.24 14.85 9.97
N SER A 44 -28.32 13.91 9.03
CA SER A 44 -29.61 13.46 8.46
C SER A 44 -29.39 12.24 7.57
N SER A 45 -30.17 11.23 7.87
CA SER A 45 -30.35 9.99 7.15
C SER A 45 -31.08 10.19 5.82
N THR A 46 -31.07 9.11 5.03
CA THR A 46 -32.03 8.68 4.00
C THR A 46 -31.77 9.01 2.53
N ALA A 47 -32.09 7.99 1.73
CA ALA A 47 -32.30 7.91 0.29
C ALA A 47 -31.07 7.64 -0.61
N ALA A 48 -31.02 6.40 -1.11
CA ALA A 48 -30.24 5.99 -2.25
C ALA A 48 -30.63 6.82 -3.50
N ALA A 49 -29.64 7.44 -4.12
CA ALA A 49 -29.73 8.07 -5.44
C ALA A 49 -28.40 7.83 -6.19
N PRO A 50 -28.42 7.64 -7.52
CA PRO A 50 -27.27 7.18 -8.28
C PRO A 50 -26.15 8.22 -8.24
N LYS A 51 -24.92 7.76 -7.94
CA LYS A 51 -23.73 8.61 -7.87
C LYS A 51 -23.41 9.17 -9.26
N VAL A 52 -23.83 10.41 -9.51
CA VAL A 52 -23.43 11.18 -10.70
C VAL A 52 -21.90 11.33 -10.65
N VAL A 53 -21.22 10.71 -11.60
CA VAL A 53 -19.76 10.78 -11.75
C VAL A 53 -19.42 12.20 -12.24
N THR A 54 -19.12 13.10 -11.31
CA THR A 54 -18.52 14.38 -11.65
C THR A 54 -17.14 14.10 -12.25
N LYS A 55 -16.95 14.52 -13.50
CA LYS A 55 -15.69 14.37 -14.25
C LYS A 55 -14.58 15.06 -13.46
N SER A 56 -13.81 14.27 -12.73
CA SER A 56 -12.63 14.73 -12.00
C SER A 56 -11.57 15.17 -13.02
N ALA A 57 -10.77 16.18 -12.65
CA ALA A 57 -9.60 16.60 -13.43
C ALA A 57 -8.76 15.38 -13.88
N PRO A 58 -8.10 15.45 -15.06
CA PRO A 58 -7.34 14.31 -15.58
C PRO A 58 -6.29 13.89 -14.54
N ARG A 59 -6.45 12.67 -14.00
CA ARG A 59 -5.50 12.12 -13.03
C ARG A 59 -4.22 11.74 -13.77
N LYS A 60 -3.09 11.89 -13.08
CA LYS A 60 -1.77 11.49 -13.60
C LYS A 60 -1.57 9.98 -13.63
N TRP A 61 -2.37 9.24 -12.85
CA TRP A 61 -2.29 7.80 -12.66
C TRP A 61 -3.68 7.19 -12.49
N THR A 62 -3.80 5.91 -12.76
CA THR A 62 -5.05 5.16 -12.69
C THR A 62 -5.48 5.01 -11.23
N PRO A 63 -6.73 5.36 -10.88
CA PRO A 63 -7.18 5.24 -9.49
C PRO A 63 -7.31 3.77 -9.08
N PRO A 64 -7.02 3.40 -7.81
CA PRO A 64 -7.19 2.03 -7.30
C PRO A 64 -8.55 1.41 -7.63
N ALA A 65 -9.63 2.19 -7.56
CA ALA A 65 -10.98 1.72 -7.83
C ALA A 65 -11.20 1.24 -9.29
N ALA A 66 -10.38 1.67 -10.24
CA ALA A 66 -10.47 1.21 -11.63
C ALA A 66 -9.93 -0.21 -11.81
N PHE A 67 -9.01 -0.66 -10.94
CA PHE A 67 -8.45 -2.01 -10.99
C PHE A 67 -9.38 -3.05 -10.35
N ALA A 68 -10.26 -2.63 -9.43
CA ALA A 68 -11.16 -3.52 -8.72
C ALA A 68 -12.01 -4.44 -9.63
N PRO A 69 -12.75 -3.94 -10.64
CA PRO A 69 -13.52 -4.81 -11.53
C PRO A 69 -12.65 -5.79 -12.33
N LEU A 70 -11.47 -5.35 -12.79
CA LEU A 70 -10.56 -6.18 -13.57
C LEU A 70 -9.97 -7.34 -12.75
N ILE A 71 -9.62 -7.07 -11.49
CA ILE A 71 -9.14 -8.11 -10.57
C ILE A 71 -10.21 -9.19 -10.37
N LEU A 72 -11.49 -8.81 -10.25
CA LEU A 72 -12.59 -9.77 -10.10
C LEU A 72 -12.81 -10.59 -11.36
N GLU A 73 -12.69 -9.98 -12.53
CA GLU A 73 -12.81 -10.64 -13.84
C GLU A 73 -11.69 -11.68 -14.04
N ILE A 74 -10.42 -11.28 -13.84
CA ILE A 74 -9.27 -12.19 -13.92
C ILE A 74 -9.45 -13.39 -12.97
N LEU A 75 -9.90 -13.14 -11.73
CA LEU A 75 -10.14 -14.21 -10.78
C LEU A 75 -11.31 -15.11 -11.19
N ALA A 76 -12.38 -14.56 -11.76
CA ALA A 76 -13.51 -15.34 -12.24
C ALA A 76 -13.09 -16.24 -13.41
N ASP A 77 -12.30 -15.72 -14.35
CA ASP A 77 -11.76 -16.46 -15.50
C ASP A 77 -10.79 -17.57 -15.06
N ALA A 78 -10.04 -17.33 -13.99
CA ALA A 78 -9.14 -18.31 -13.37
C ALA A 78 -9.85 -19.40 -12.54
N GLY A 79 -11.19 -19.40 -12.47
CA GLY A 79 -11.96 -20.36 -11.65
C GLY A 79 -12.08 -19.98 -10.18
N GLY A 80 -11.91 -18.70 -9.85
CA GLY A 80 -12.17 -18.10 -8.54
C GLY A 80 -10.95 -17.94 -7.63
N SER A 81 -9.77 -18.44 -8.02
CA SER A 81 -8.55 -18.39 -7.20
C SER A 81 -7.30 -18.36 -8.07
N MET A 82 -6.38 -17.43 -7.78
CA MET A 82 -5.11 -17.30 -8.52
C MET A 82 -4.00 -16.71 -7.64
N PRO A 83 -2.72 -17.03 -7.86
CA PRO A 83 -1.59 -16.37 -7.22
C PRO A 83 -1.61 -14.85 -7.45
N ALA A 84 -1.18 -14.10 -6.44
CA ALA A 84 -1.19 -12.64 -6.48
C ALA A 84 -0.33 -12.09 -7.63
N ASP A 85 0.83 -12.70 -7.86
CA ASP A 85 1.75 -12.29 -8.92
C ASP A 85 1.14 -12.55 -10.30
N ASP A 86 0.57 -13.75 -10.52
CA ASP A 86 -0.14 -14.10 -11.75
C ASP A 86 -1.32 -13.14 -12.02
N VAL A 87 -2.10 -12.77 -11.00
CA VAL A 87 -3.18 -11.77 -11.16
C VAL A 87 -2.62 -10.42 -11.59
N LEU A 88 -1.49 -9.98 -11.01
CA LEU A 88 -0.87 -8.71 -11.37
C LEU A 88 -0.31 -8.75 -12.79
N ASP A 89 0.28 -9.87 -13.22
CA ASP A 89 0.85 -10.02 -14.56
C ASP A 89 -0.25 -10.07 -15.64
N GLU A 90 -1.37 -10.75 -15.37
CA GLU A 90 -2.57 -10.69 -16.22
C GLU A 90 -3.16 -9.27 -16.27
N LEU A 91 -3.20 -8.56 -15.13
CA LEU A 91 -3.66 -7.18 -15.07
C LEU A 91 -2.77 -6.24 -15.89
N GLU A 92 -1.45 -6.40 -15.83
CA GLU A 92 -0.47 -5.67 -16.63
C GLU A 92 -0.68 -5.95 -18.13
N THR A 93 -0.93 -7.21 -18.48
CA THR A 93 -1.19 -7.63 -19.88
C THR A 93 -2.48 -7.04 -20.41
N GLN A 94 -3.58 -7.09 -19.64
CA GLN A 94 -4.87 -6.53 -20.05
C GLN A 94 -4.86 -5.00 -20.13
N LEU A 95 -4.19 -4.34 -19.18
CA LEU A 95 -4.14 -2.89 -19.12
C LEU A 95 -3.00 -2.27 -19.91
N GLY A 96 -2.05 -3.04 -20.45
CA GLY A 96 -0.77 -2.55 -20.99
C GLY A 96 -0.81 -1.14 -21.60
N ASP A 97 -1.59 -0.96 -22.67
CA ASP A 97 -1.72 0.32 -23.38
C ASP A 97 -2.70 1.33 -22.74
N SER A 98 -3.55 0.86 -21.81
CA SER A 98 -4.51 1.66 -21.03
C SER A 98 -3.92 2.26 -19.76
N LEU A 99 -2.77 1.78 -19.29
CA LEU A 99 -2.05 2.38 -18.16
C LEU A 99 -1.58 3.79 -18.51
N LEU A 100 -1.71 4.70 -17.56
CA LEU A 100 -1.24 6.07 -17.74
C LEU A 100 0.28 6.14 -17.55
N PRO A 101 0.98 7.13 -18.12
CA PRO A 101 2.43 7.26 -17.94
C PRO A 101 2.86 7.29 -16.47
N GLY A 102 2.05 7.89 -15.58
CA GLY A 102 2.32 7.93 -14.15
C GLY A 102 2.10 6.60 -13.41
N ASP A 103 1.48 5.60 -14.03
CA ASP A 103 1.29 4.27 -13.45
C ASP A 103 2.59 3.46 -13.46
N PHE A 104 3.47 3.73 -14.43
CA PHE A 104 4.79 3.11 -14.57
C PHE A 104 5.87 3.77 -13.70
N GLU A 105 5.54 4.87 -13.01
CA GLU A 105 6.46 5.48 -12.04
C GLU A 105 6.59 4.60 -10.78
N THR A 106 7.73 4.71 -10.08
CA THR A 106 7.93 4.04 -8.80
C THR A 106 7.42 4.87 -7.63
N THR A 107 6.88 4.22 -6.60
CA THR A 107 6.63 4.84 -5.28
C THR A 107 7.96 5.12 -4.56
N PRO A 108 7.97 5.90 -3.47
CA PRO A 108 9.18 6.11 -2.66
C PRO A 108 9.82 4.81 -2.14
N GLU A 109 9.04 3.74 -2.03
CA GLU A 109 9.46 2.39 -1.62
C GLU A 109 10.05 1.57 -2.77
N GLY A 110 10.02 2.07 -4.01
CA GLY A 110 10.61 1.41 -5.19
C GLY A 110 9.68 0.46 -5.95
N GLU A 111 8.39 0.36 -5.58
CA GLU A 111 7.39 -0.44 -6.30
C GLU A 111 6.72 0.39 -7.41
N LEU A 112 6.30 -0.23 -8.51
CA LEU A 112 5.46 0.43 -9.51
C LEU A 112 4.14 0.92 -8.90
N ARG A 113 3.75 2.17 -9.23
CA ARG A 113 2.54 2.80 -8.69
C ARG A 113 1.28 2.01 -9.01
N TRP A 114 1.18 1.39 -10.17
CA TRP A 114 0.02 0.58 -10.53
C TRP A 114 -0.08 -0.71 -9.71
N ARG A 115 1.05 -1.38 -9.42
CA ARG A 115 1.07 -2.57 -8.54
C ARG A 115 0.62 -2.18 -7.14
N TYR A 116 1.11 -1.06 -6.62
CA TYR A 116 0.63 -0.50 -5.34
C TYR A 116 -0.88 -0.22 -5.38
N ALA A 117 -1.37 0.41 -6.46
CA ALA A 117 -2.78 0.75 -6.62
C ALA A 117 -3.67 -0.50 -6.71
N ALA A 118 -3.24 -1.55 -7.42
CA ALA A 118 -3.93 -2.84 -7.50
C ALA A 118 -4.02 -3.52 -6.12
N ARG A 119 -2.93 -3.50 -5.34
CA ARG A 119 -2.95 -4.02 -3.95
C ARG A 119 -3.88 -3.22 -3.04
N ARG A 120 -3.99 -1.91 -3.24
CA ARG A 120 -5.00 -1.07 -2.55
C ARG A 120 -6.42 -1.41 -2.99
N ALA A 121 -6.65 -1.68 -4.28
CA ALA A 121 -7.95 -2.12 -4.79
C ALA A 121 -8.39 -3.43 -4.12
N ARG A 122 -7.49 -4.41 -4.01
CA ARG A 122 -7.74 -5.66 -3.27
C ARG A 122 -8.15 -5.41 -1.82
N GLN A 123 -7.50 -4.50 -1.11
CA GLN A 123 -7.87 -4.19 0.28
C GLN A 123 -9.32 -3.68 0.37
N THR A 124 -9.75 -2.88 -0.61
CA THR A 124 -11.15 -2.44 -0.73
C THR A 124 -12.07 -3.63 -1.02
N LEU A 125 -11.74 -4.47 -2.01
CA LEU A 125 -12.53 -5.66 -2.35
C LEU A 125 -12.71 -6.63 -1.17
N LEU A 126 -11.67 -6.85 -0.37
CA LEU A 126 -11.73 -7.63 0.86
C LEU A 126 -12.63 -6.98 1.92
N SER A 127 -12.57 -5.65 2.04
CA SER A 127 -13.41 -4.91 3.00
C SER A 127 -14.89 -4.92 2.59
N ASP A 128 -15.15 -4.91 1.28
CA ASP A 128 -16.49 -4.93 0.71
C ASP A 128 -17.06 -6.36 0.59
N GLY A 129 -16.28 -7.39 0.96
CA GLY A 129 -16.70 -8.80 0.94
C GLY A 129 -16.74 -9.43 -0.46
N GLN A 130 -16.16 -8.78 -1.47
CA GLN A 130 -16.07 -9.30 -2.84
C GLN A 130 -14.90 -10.25 -3.06
N MET A 131 -14.00 -10.34 -2.07
CA MET A 131 -12.88 -11.28 -2.05
C MET A 131 -12.76 -11.87 -0.64
N THR A 132 -12.17 -13.06 -0.55
CA THR A 132 -11.83 -13.69 0.73
C THR A 132 -10.33 -13.63 1.00
N LYS A 133 -9.99 -13.62 2.30
CA LYS A 133 -8.60 -13.71 2.75
C LYS A 133 -8.19 -15.19 2.75
N GLY A 134 -7.84 -15.69 1.56
CA GLY A 134 -7.30 -17.04 1.38
C GLY A 134 -5.86 -17.19 1.89
N SER A 135 -5.15 -18.16 1.31
CA SER A 135 -3.73 -18.42 1.59
C SER A 135 -2.85 -17.19 1.32
N PRO A 136 -1.74 -17.01 2.08
CA PRO A 136 -0.75 -15.98 1.77
C PRO A 136 -0.30 -16.06 0.31
N GLY A 137 -0.31 -14.94 -0.39
CA GLY A 137 0.07 -14.88 -1.80
C GLY A 137 -0.99 -15.37 -2.79
N VAL A 138 -2.17 -15.81 -2.33
CA VAL A 138 -3.28 -16.22 -3.21
C VAL A 138 -4.47 -15.27 -3.05
N TRP A 139 -5.06 -14.88 -4.17
CA TRP A 139 -6.23 -14.03 -4.23
C TRP A 139 -7.43 -14.87 -4.66
N GLN A 140 -8.55 -14.72 -3.97
CA GLN A 140 -9.70 -15.61 -4.13
C GLN A 140 -11.02 -14.84 -4.02
N LEU A 141 -11.99 -15.24 -4.83
CA LEU A 141 -13.39 -14.87 -4.69
C LEU A 141 -14.02 -15.58 -3.48
N PRO A 142 -15.08 -15.02 -2.88
CA PRO A 142 -15.73 -15.56 -1.68
C PRO A 142 -16.40 -16.93 -1.90
#